data_AF-A0ABD5NTR9-F1
#
_entry.id   AF-A0ABD5NTR9-F1
#
_cell.length_a   1.000
_cell.length_b   1.000
_cell.length_c   1.000
_cell.angle_alpha   90.00
_cell.angle_beta   90.00
_cell.angle_gamma   90.00
#
_symmetry.space_group_name_H-M   'P 1'
#
loop_
_entity.id
_entity.type
_entity.pdbx_description
1 polymer ?
#
loop_
_entity_poly.entity_id
_entity_poly.type
_entity_poly.pdbx_seq_one_letter_code
_entity_poly.pdbx_strand_id
1 'polypeptide(L)'
;MAGESISTLILFIAAMLVAAGVAGTLVTSVGELSGSIDTFSGDVSDDIDTDVAIISDPGSGAVVGTDNETLTLLVKNTGERTLSTEGTELDFLVDGRYVPNENLSVTVVDAEYWRTGDVARVELTLPEPLSEGEHRVMLSVRGAETVFRFYYGGA
;
A
#
# COMPACT_ATOMS: atom_id res chain seq x y z
N MET A 1 -7.22 -64.23 31.99
CA MET A 1 -6.50 -63.07 32.56
C MET A 1 -5.38 -62.53 31.68
N ALA A 2 -4.61 -63.33 30.91
CA ALA A 2 -3.54 -62.81 30.04
C ALA A 2 -4.01 -62.14 28.72
N GLY A 3 -5.17 -62.55 28.18
CA GLY A 3 -5.71 -62.00 26.92
C GLY A 3 -6.28 -60.59 27.02
N GLU A 4 -6.70 -60.16 28.21
CA GLU A 4 -7.24 -58.81 28.45
C GLU A 4 -6.15 -57.74 28.35
N SER A 5 -4.98 -58.01 28.94
CA SER A 5 -3.84 -57.08 28.93
C SER A 5 -3.26 -56.81 27.54
N ILE A 6 -3.35 -57.78 26.63
CA ILE A 6 -2.88 -57.63 25.25
C ILE A 6 -3.78 -56.66 24.48
N SER A 7 -5.10 -56.77 24.65
CA SER A 7 -6.06 -55.86 24.02
C SER A 7 -5.89 -54.42 24.52
N THR A 8 -5.67 -54.23 25.83
CA THR A 8 -5.42 -52.90 26.40
C THR A 8 -4.12 -52.28 25.86
N LEU A 9 -3.05 -53.08 25.70
CA LEU A 9 -1.79 -52.63 25.13
C LEU A 9 -1.95 -52.17 23.67
N ILE A 10 -2.67 -52.94 22.86
CA ILE A 10 -2.93 -52.59 21.45
C ILE A 10 -3.71 -51.26 21.37
N LEU A 11 -4.75 -51.10 22.19
CA LEU A 11 -5.53 -49.86 22.23
C LEU A 11 -4.71 -48.65 22.71
N PHE A 12 -3.80 -48.86 23.66
CA PHE A 12 -2.90 -47.81 24.14
C PHE A 12 -1.95 -47.32 23.04
N ILE A 13 -1.34 -48.25 22.30
CA ILE A 13 -0.45 -47.90 21.17
C ILE A 13 -1.25 -47.20 20.06
N ALA A 14 -2.45 -47.69 19.73
CA ALA A 14 -3.31 -47.05 18.75
C ALA A 14 -3.66 -45.61 19.16
N ALA A 15 -4.01 -45.38 20.43
CA ALA A 15 -4.29 -44.05 20.96
C ALA A 15 -3.06 -43.13 20.91
N MET A 16 -1.86 -43.63 21.23
CA MET A 16 -0.63 -42.85 21.11
C MET A 16 -0.33 -42.43 19.67
N LEU A 17 -0.56 -43.32 18.69
CA LEU A 17 -0.34 -42.99 17.28
C LEU A 17 -1.31 -41.91 16.80
N VAL A 18 -2.59 -42.02 17.17
CA VAL A 18 -3.58 -40.98 16.86
C VAL A 18 -3.20 -39.66 17.54
N ALA A 19 -2.83 -39.70 18.82
CA ALA A 19 -2.42 -38.51 19.56
C ALA A 19 -1.18 -37.84 18.93
N ALA A 20 -0.18 -38.63 18.51
CA ALA A 20 1.00 -38.13 17.82
C ALA A 20 0.65 -37.47 16.47
N GLY A 21 -0.28 -38.06 15.72
CA GLY A 21 -0.77 -37.48 14.46
C GLY A 21 -1.46 -36.13 14.67
N VAL A 22 -2.37 -36.05 15.67
CA VAL A 22 -3.07 -34.80 16.01
C VAL A 22 -2.11 -33.74 16.54
N ALA A 23 -1.16 -34.12 17.40
CA ALA A 23 -0.14 -33.19 17.90
C ALA A 23 0.72 -32.65 16.75
N GLY A 24 1.11 -33.50 15.80
CA GLY A 24 1.86 -33.09 14.62
C GLY A 24 1.12 -32.06 13.76
N THR A 25 -0.16 -32.30 13.46
CA THR A 25 -0.95 -31.35 12.66
C THR A 25 -1.16 -30.02 13.38
N LEU A 26 -1.40 -30.05 14.70
CA LEU A 26 -1.53 -28.84 15.51
C LEU A 26 -0.25 -28.00 15.51
N VAL A 27 0.93 -28.63 15.67
CA VAL A 27 2.21 -27.92 15.65
C VAL A 27 2.45 -27.27 14.29
N THR A 28 2.21 -27.98 13.19
CA THR A 28 2.33 -27.41 11.85
C THR A 28 1.38 -26.23 11.65
N SER A 29 0.11 -26.39 12.04
CA SER A 29 -0.90 -25.34 11.88
C SER A 29 -0.56 -24.07 12.68
N VAL A 30 -0.03 -24.23 13.91
CA VAL A 30 0.41 -23.11 14.74
C VAL A 30 1.66 -22.45 14.13
N GLY A 31 2.58 -23.22 13.56
CA GLY A 31 3.73 -22.68 12.85
C GLY A 31 3.35 -21.85 11.62
N GLU A 32 2.43 -22.35 10.81
CA GLU A 32 1.88 -21.63 9.64
C GLU A 32 1.16 -20.35 10.06
N LEU A 33 0.35 -20.42 11.13
CA LEU A 33 -0.33 -19.25 11.69
C LEU A 33 0.67 -18.22 12.23
N SER A 34 1.71 -18.64 12.96
CA SER A 34 2.74 -17.74 13.48
C SER A 34 3.44 -17.01 12.34
N GLY A 35 3.87 -17.74 11.30
CA GLY A 35 4.51 -17.12 10.15
C GLY A 35 3.59 -16.15 9.40
N SER A 36 2.30 -16.47 9.31
CA SER A 36 1.31 -15.56 8.71
C SER A 36 1.09 -14.30 9.55
N ILE A 37 1.09 -14.41 10.87
CA ILE A 37 0.99 -13.27 11.80
C ILE A 37 2.23 -12.38 11.68
N ASP A 38 3.42 -12.97 11.61
CA ASP A 38 4.67 -12.23 11.50
C ASP A 38 4.69 -11.40 10.20
N THR A 39 4.30 -12.00 9.07
CA THR A 39 4.16 -11.28 7.79
C THR A 39 3.13 -10.17 7.88
N PHE A 40 1.92 -10.47 8.38
CA PHE A 40 0.86 -9.48 8.51
C PHE A 40 1.28 -8.31 9.42
N SER A 41 1.98 -8.60 10.52
CA SER A 41 2.50 -7.56 11.42
C SER A 41 3.55 -6.69 10.73
N GLY A 42 4.38 -7.26 9.86
CA GLY A 42 5.33 -6.52 9.05
C GLY A 42 4.63 -5.56 8.10
N ASP A 43 3.68 -6.07 7.31
CA ASP A 43 2.92 -5.27 6.35
C ASP A 43 2.14 -4.13 7.03
N VAL A 44 1.49 -4.40 8.17
CA VAL A 44 0.79 -3.34 8.94
C VAL A 44 1.76 -2.29 9.48
N SER A 45 2.96 -2.70 9.90
CA SER A 45 3.97 -1.73 10.35
C SER A 45 4.45 -0.87 9.18
N ASP A 46 4.64 -1.47 8.01
CA ASP A 46 5.00 -0.77 6.78
C ASP A 46 3.94 0.25 6.37
N ASP A 47 2.66 -0.10 6.48
CA ASP A 47 1.52 0.79 6.20
C ASP A 47 1.44 1.94 7.21
N ILE A 48 1.72 1.70 8.50
CA ILE A 48 1.73 2.75 9.54
C ILE A 48 2.90 3.72 9.35
N ASP A 49 4.07 3.20 8.98
CA ASP A 49 5.28 4.00 8.75
C ASP A 49 5.19 4.81 7.45
N THR A 50 4.24 4.51 6.57
CA THR A 50 4.07 5.16 5.26
C THR A 50 2.91 6.14 5.32
N ASP A 51 3.18 7.42 5.08
CA ASP A 51 2.13 8.43 4.99
C ASP A 51 2.55 9.55 4.03
N VAL A 52 1.58 10.11 3.31
CA VAL A 52 1.80 11.16 2.31
C VAL A 52 0.70 12.20 2.34
N ALA A 53 1.08 13.46 2.14
CA ALA A 53 0.15 14.58 2.04
C ALA A 53 0.35 15.35 0.73
N ILE A 54 -0.74 15.65 0.03
CA ILE A 54 -0.70 16.56 -1.11
C ILE A 54 -0.76 18.00 -0.56
N ILE A 55 0.27 18.79 -0.85
CA ILE A 55 0.43 20.17 -0.36
C ILE A 55 0.26 21.22 -1.47
N SER A 56 -0.18 20.81 -2.65
CA SER A 56 -0.54 21.73 -3.74
C SER A 56 -1.65 22.70 -3.31
N ASP A 57 -1.60 23.92 -3.81
CA ASP A 57 -2.67 24.90 -3.63
C ASP A 57 -3.80 24.66 -4.65
N PRO A 58 -5.03 24.33 -4.22
CA PRO A 58 -6.16 24.04 -5.11
C PRO A 58 -6.65 25.27 -5.91
N GLY A 59 -6.32 26.49 -5.48
CA GLY A 59 -6.64 27.72 -6.20
C GLY A 59 -5.54 28.18 -7.15
N SER A 60 -4.40 27.49 -7.19
CA SER A 60 -3.28 27.86 -8.03
C SER A 60 -3.43 27.29 -9.44
N GLY A 61 -3.24 28.13 -10.45
CA GLY A 61 -3.12 27.70 -11.85
C GLY A 61 -1.89 26.84 -12.14
N ALA A 62 -1.01 26.61 -11.16
CA ALA A 62 0.15 25.73 -11.31
C ALA A 62 -0.19 24.23 -11.21
N VAL A 63 -1.42 23.87 -10.82
CA VAL A 63 -1.87 22.47 -10.71
C VAL A 63 -2.13 21.86 -12.08
N VAL A 64 -2.66 22.64 -13.02
CA VAL A 64 -2.98 22.17 -14.38
C VAL A 64 -2.03 22.84 -15.36
N GLY A 65 -1.32 22.04 -16.14
CA GLY A 65 -0.41 22.51 -17.17
C GLY A 65 -1.16 23.23 -18.29
N THR A 66 -0.41 24.00 -19.08
CA THR A 66 -0.95 24.86 -20.16
C THR A 66 -1.78 24.10 -21.20
N ASP A 67 -1.49 22.81 -21.40
CA ASP A 67 -2.17 21.96 -22.39
C ASP A 67 -3.37 21.20 -21.80
N ASN A 68 -3.69 21.40 -20.52
CA ASN A 68 -4.76 20.71 -19.76
C ASN A 68 -4.62 19.18 -19.65
N GLU A 69 -3.56 18.62 -20.22
CA GLU A 69 -3.23 17.19 -20.23
C GLU A 69 -2.20 16.84 -19.17
N THR A 70 -1.56 17.82 -18.54
CA THR A 70 -0.57 17.60 -17.47
C THR A 70 -1.11 18.10 -16.14
N LEU A 71 -1.07 17.26 -15.11
CA LEU A 71 -1.34 17.65 -13.73
C LEU A 71 -0.05 17.67 -12.92
N THR A 72 0.23 18.76 -12.23
CA THR A 72 1.40 18.88 -11.35
C THR A 72 0.96 18.95 -9.89
N LEU A 73 1.38 17.97 -9.10
CA LEU A 73 1.10 17.87 -7.67
C LEU A 73 2.39 17.94 -6.85
N LEU A 74 2.33 18.64 -5.72
CA LEU A 74 3.38 18.64 -4.71
C LEU A 74 2.96 17.66 -3.62
N VAL A 75 3.71 16.57 -3.50
CA VAL A 75 3.44 15.50 -2.53
C VAL A 75 4.55 15.50 -1.50
N LYS A 76 4.17 15.70 -0.24
CA LYS A 76 5.08 15.64 0.89
C LYS A 76 5.02 14.26 1.52
N ASN A 77 6.18 13.69 1.81
CA ASN A 77 6.26 12.48 2.62
C ASN A 77 6.10 12.85 4.10
N THR A 78 5.04 12.38 4.73
CA THR A 78 4.73 12.61 6.15
C THR A 78 4.99 11.39 7.02
N GLY A 79 5.27 10.23 6.42
CA GLY A 79 5.66 9.00 7.10
C GLY A 79 7.15 8.96 7.46
N GLU A 80 7.58 7.85 8.05
CA GLU A 80 8.95 7.60 8.52
C GLU A 80 9.83 6.89 7.48
N ARG A 81 9.21 6.38 6.40
CA ARG A 81 9.88 5.63 5.33
C ARG A 81 10.39 6.55 4.23
N THR A 82 11.49 6.17 3.58
CA THR A 82 11.91 6.81 2.33
C THR A 82 11.14 6.19 1.16
N LEU A 83 10.52 7.02 0.33
CA LEU A 83 9.71 6.59 -0.82
C LEU A 83 10.56 6.52 -2.09
N SER A 84 10.24 5.58 -2.98
CA SER A 84 10.87 5.48 -4.29
C SER A 84 10.47 6.64 -5.21
N THR A 85 11.43 7.14 -5.99
CA THR A 85 11.19 8.13 -7.05
C THR A 85 10.83 7.49 -8.39
N GLU A 86 10.81 6.16 -8.48
CA GLU A 86 10.43 5.44 -9.71
C GLU A 86 8.92 5.41 -9.94
N GLY A 87 8.11 5.86 -8.95
CA GLY A 87 6.65 5.91 -9.06
C GLY A 87 5.96 4.54 -8.98
N THR A 88 6.70 3.45 -8.78
CA THR A 88 6.17 2.08 -8.72
C THR A 88 5.29 1.81 -7.49
N GLU A 89 5.41 2.63 -6.46
CA GLU A 89 4.66 2.53 -5.20
C GLU A 89 3.50 3.53 -5.14
N LEU A 90 3.30 4.34 -6.19
CA LEU A 90 2.31 5.41 -6.22
C LEU A 90 1.17 5.03 -7.18
N ASP A 91 -0.04 4.96 -6.65
CA ASP A 91 -1.25 4.79 -7.43
C ASP A 91 -2.04 6.10 -7.47
N PHE A 92 -2.26 6.64 -8.66
CA PHE A 92 -3.05 7.85 -8.85
C PHE A 92 -4.39 7.54 -9.52
N LEU A 93 -5.47 8.09 -8.97
CA LEU A 93 -6.79 8.12 -9.59
C LEU A 93 -7.22 9.56 -9.80
N VAL A 94 -7.49 9.93 -11.05
CA VAL A 94 -8.03 11.24 -11.42
C VAL A 94 -9.49 11.05 -11.84
N ASP A 95 -10.42 11.64 -11.09
CA ASP A 95 -11.87 11.48 -11.26
C ASP A 95 -12.32 10.00 -11.30
N GLY A 96 -11.61 9.14 -10.56
CA GLY A 96 -11.86 7.71 -10.50
C GLY A 96 -11.23 6.88 -11.63
N ARG A 97 -10.45 7.51 -12.53
CA ARG A 97 -9.69 6.81 -13.57
C ARG A 97 -8.24 6.63 -13.11
N TYR A 98 -7.74 5.40 -13.17
CA TYR A 98 -6.35 5.08 -12.84
C TYR A 98 -5.39 5.69 -13.87
N VAL A 99 -4.31 6.30 -13.39
CA VAL A 99 -3.21 6.81 -14.22
C VAL A 99 -2.07 5.80 -14.20
N PRO A 100 -1.66 5.27 -15.37
CA PRO A 100 -0.61 4.27 -15.43
C PRO A 100 0.75 4.89 -15.12
N ASN A 101 1.64 4.04 -14.61
CA ASN A 101 2.95 4.40 -14.09
C ASN A 101 3.85 5.05 -15.15
N GLU A 102 3.66 4.67 -16.42
CA GLU A 102 4.35 5.25 -17.59
C GLU A 102 4.02 6.73 -17.84
N ASN A 103 2.89 7.20 -17.30
CA ASN A 103 2.44 8.58 -17.36
C ASN A 103 2.77 9.35 -16.07
N LEU A 104 3.57 8.76 -15.17
CA LEU A 104 4.01 9.38 -13.93
C LEU A 104 5.46 9.83 -14.06
N SER A 105 5.74 11.08 -13.67
CA SER A 105 7.09 11.59 -13.48
C SER A 105 7.21 12.14 -12.07
N VAL A 106 8.17 11.62 -11.29
CA VAL A 106 8.39 12.01 -9.90
C VAL A 106 9.77 12.64 -9.78
N THR A 107 9.82 13.91 -9.36
CA THR A 107 11.07 14.64 -9.13
C THR A 107 11.09 15.21 -7.72
N VAL A 108 12.05 14.76 -6.91
CA VAL A 108 12.25 15.34 -5.56
C VAL A 108 12.82 16.74 -5.70
N VAL A 109 12.22 17.72 -5.02
CA VAL A 109 12.49 19.14 -5.28
C VAL A 109 13.86 19.57 -4.75
N ASP A 110 14.16 19.25 -3.49
CA ASP A 110 15.33 19.77 -2.76
C ASP A 110 16.27 18.66 -2.23
N ALA A 111 16.07 17.42 -2.66
CA ALA A 111 16.82 16.26 -2.17
C ALA A 111 17.04 15.20 -3.24
N GLU A 112 18.00 14.30 -3.00
CA GLU A 112 18.28 13.14 -3.87
C GLU A 112 17.32 11.98 -3.63
N TYR A 113 16.78 11.87 -2.40
CA TYR A 113 15.88 10.80 -1.98
C TYR A 113 14.64 11.42 -1.35
N TRP A 114 13.49 10.77 -1.50
CA TRP A 114 12.22 11.26 -0.95
C TRP A 114 12.03 10.79 0.50
N ARG A 115 12.77 11.40 1.43
CA ARG A 115 12.73 11.04 2.85
C ARG A 115 11.56 11.71 3.56
N THR A 116 11.35 11.35 4.83
CA THR A 116 10.42 12.01 5.73
C THR A 116 10.61 13.52 5.70
N GLY A 117 9.53 14.25 5.41
CA GLY A 117 9.49 15.70 5.33
C GLY A 117 9.83 16.28 3.96
N ASP A 118 10.43 15.50 3.06
CA ASP A 118 10.78 15.95 1.71
C ASP A 118 9.54 16.01 0.81
N VAL A 119 9.62 16.87 -0.21
CA VAL A 119 8.55 17.12 -1.18
C VAL A 119 9.00 16.65 -2.56
N ALA A 120 8.16 15.84 -3.19
CA ALA A 120 8.27 15.50 -4.59
C ALA A 120 7.26 16.30 -5.42
N ARG A 121 7.71 16.79 -6.57
CA ARG A 121 6.85 17.21 -7.67
C ARG A 121 6.48 15.97 -8.46
N VAL A 122 5.20 15.67 -8.51
CA VAL A 122 4.63 14.59 -9.31
C VAL A 122 3.87 15.19 -10.48
N GLU A 123 4.24 14.77 -11.68
CA GLU A 123 3.59 15.16 -12.92
C GLU A 123 2.83 13.94 -13.47
N LEU A 124 1.54 14.12 -13.73
CA LEU A 124 0.67 13.12 -14.31
C LEU A 124 0.32 13.54 -15.74
N THR A 125 0.58 12.68 -16.72
CA THR A 125 0.10 12.86 -18.09
C THR A 125 -1.25 12.15 -18.26
N LEU A 126 -2.29 12.93 -18.54
CA LEU A 126 -3.64 12.45 -18.73
C LEU A 126 -3.86 12.03 -20.19
N PRO A 127 -4.63 10.96 -20.44
CA PRO A 127 -4.95 10.52 -21.82
C PRO A 127 -5.94 11.46 -22.52
N GLU A 128 -6.71 12.23 -21.75
CA GLU A 128 -7.67 13.22 -22.24
C GLU A 128 -7.47 14.52 -21.43
N PRO A 129 -7.60 15.69 -22.06
CA PRO A 129 -7.50 16.97 -21.35
C PRO A 129 -8.62 17.12 -20.33
N LEU A 130 -8.31 17.76 -19.20
CA LEU A 130 -9.29 18.12 -18.18
C LEU A 130 -10.31 19.12 -18.74
N SER A 131 -11.59 18.84 -18.52
CA SER A 131 -12.69 19.78 -18.77
C SER A 131 -12.77 20.82 -17.66
N GLU A 132 -13.33 22.00 -17.90
CA GLU A 132 -13.62 22.94 -16.81
C GLU A 132 -14.60 22.31 -15.79
N GLY A 133 -14.31 22.44 -14.50
CA GLY A 133 -15.11 21.86 -13.42
C GLY A 133 -14.33 21.53 -12.15
N GLU A 134 -15.00 20.85 -11.23
CA GLU A 134 -14.38 20.24 -10.06
C GLU A 134 -13.72 18.92 -10.42
N HIS A 135 -12.50 18.72 -9.95
CA HIS A 135 -11.74 17.49 -10.13
C HIS A 135 -11.24 16.95 -8.80
N ARG A 136 -11.05 15.63 -8.76
CA ARG A 136 -10.51 14.93 -7.60
C ARG A 136 -9.35 14.04 -8.01
N VAL A 137 -8.21 14.25 -7.37
CA VAL A 137 -7.11 13.30 -7.42
C VAL A 137 -7.05 12.54 -6.11
N MET A 138 -6.97 11.23 -6.22
CA MET A 138 -6.68 10.34 -5.10
C MET A 138 -5.30 9.73 -5.34
N LEU A 139 -4.44 9.82 -4.34
CA LEU A 139 -3.14 9.18 -4.32
C LEU A 139 -3.20 8.08 -3.25
N SER A 140 -2.79 6.88 -3.61
CA SER A 140 -2.55 5.78 -2.69
C SER A 140 -1.08 5.37 -2.72
N VAL A 141 -0.48 5.18 -1.55
CA VAL A 141 0.90 4.71 -1.39
C VAL A 141 0.90 3.65 -0.30
N ARG A 142 1.05 2.38 -0.68
CA ARG A 142 1.02 1.24 0.27
C ARG A 142 -0.11 1.35 1.31
N GLY A 143 -1.35 1.56 0.84
CA GLY A 143 -2.52 1.66 1.72
C GLY A 143 -2.77 3.04 2.35
N ALA A 144 -1.78 3.93 2.38
CA ALA A 144 -1.98 5.33 2.79
C ALA A 144 -2.67 6.10 1.65
N GLU A 145 -3.86 6.61 1.91
CA GLU A 145 -4.68 7.31 0.92
C GLU A 145 -4.79 8.81 1.24
N THR A 146 -4.60 9.64 0.22
CA THR A 146 -4.80 11.08 0.30
C THR A 146 -5.62 11.57 -0.88
N VAL A 147 -6.50 12.54 -0.62
CA VAL A 147 -7.45 13.06 -1.60
C VAL A 147 -7.24 14.56 -1.75
N PHE A 148 -6.96 14.99 -2.97
CA PHE A 148 -6.86 16.39 -3.35
C PHE A 148 -8.02 16.76 -4.25
N ARG A 149 -8.68 17.87 -3.92
CA ARG A 149 -9.80 18.42 -4.70
C ARG A 149 -9.42 19.82 -5.15
N PHE A 150 -9.63 20.09 -6.43
CA PHE A 150 -9.34 21.37 -7.03
C PHE A 150 -10.40 21.70 -8.07
N TYR A 151 -10.52 22.98 -8.39
CA TYR A 151 -11.39 23.46 -9.44
C TYR A 151 -10.51 23.93 -10.59
N TYR A 152 -10.84 23.50 -11.80
CA TYR A 152 -10.16 23.89 -13.03
C TYR A 152 -11.13 24.64 -13.93
N GLY A 153 -10.71 25.75 -14.53
CA GLY A 153 -11.58 26.58 -15.37
C GLY A 153 -12.36 27.64 -14.60
N GLY A 154 -11.69 28.73 -14.22
CA GLY A 154 -12.36 29.95 -13.76
C GLY A 154 -11.61 30.77 -12.71
N ALA A 155 -10.93 31.81 -13.19
CA ALA A 155 -11.14 33.20 -12.76
C ALA A 155 -11.09 34.09 -14.01
#